data_AF-A0A7X0R8Z4-F1
#
_entry.id   AF-A0A7X0R8Z4-F1
#
_cell.length_a   1.000
_cell.length_b   1.000
_cell.length_c   1.000
_cell.angle_alpha   90.00
_cell.angle_beta   90.00
_cell.angle_gamma   90.00
#
_symmetry.space_group_name_H-M   'P 1'
#
loop_
_entity.id
_entity.type
_entity.pdbx_description
1 polymer ?
#
loop_
_entity_poly.entity_id
_entity_poly.type
_entity_poly.pdbx_seq_one_letter_code
_entity_poly.pdbx_strand_id
1 'polypeptide(L)' 'MMAKMIKGLAAGAMIGAAVGIMAFPQLDRRTQRGIKKTKRKVMGMAEGAYGNILDYMK' A
#
# COMPACT_ATOMS: atom_id res chain seq x y z
N MET A 1 19.62 -6.28 9.98
CA MET A 1 18.80 -5.05 10.13
C MET A 1 17.64 -4.98 9.13
N MET A 2 17.84 -5.31 7.84
CA MET A 2 16.79 -5.22 6.81
C MET A 2 15.52 -6.03 7.08
N ALA A 3 15.64 -7.29 7.56
CA ALA A 3 14.47 -8.10 7.87
C ALA A 3 13.56 -7.47 8.95
N LYS A 4 14.14 -6.71 9.89
CA LYS A 4 13.38 -6.00 10.93
C LYS A 4 12.68 -4.76 10.37
N MET A 5 13.32 -4.05 9.43
CA MET A 5 12.73 -2.89 8.75
C MET A 5 11.59 -3.31 7.81
N ILE A 6 11.79 -4.36 7.01
CA ILE A 6 10.76 -4.94 6.15
C ILE A 6 9.59 -5.49 6.98
N LYS A 7 9.87 -6.17 8.11
CA LYS A 7 8.81 -6.60 9.04
C LYS A 7 8.02 -5.42 9.61
N GLY A 8 8.68 -4.34 10.00
CA GLY A 8 8.01 -3.13 10.51
C GLY A 8 7.12 -2.47 9.44
N LEU A 9 7.64 -2.36 8.21
CA LEU A 9 6.88 -1.82 7.08
C LEU A 9 5.69 -2.71 6.70
N ALA A 10 5.89 -4.03 6.66
CA ALA A 10 4.84 -5.00 6.40
C ALA A 10 3.75 -4.97 7.49
N ALA A 11 4.14 -4.88 8.75
CA ALA A 11 3.19 -4.76 9.87
C ALA A 11 2.36 -3.47 9.78
N GLY A 12 3.01 -2.33 9.50
CA GLY A 12 2.31 -1.05 9.29
C GLY A 12 1.35 -1.09 8.10
N ALA A 13 1.78 -1.69 6.98
CA ALA A 13 0.93 -1.87 5.80
C ALA A 13 -0.28 -2.78 6.08
N MET A 14 -0.10 -3.85 6.85
CA MET A 14 -1.21 -4.74 7.24
C MET A 14 -2.23 -4.02 8.12
N ILE A 15 -1.79 -3.24 9.11
CA ILE A 15 -2.69 -2.46 9.97
C ILE A 15 -3.45 -1.42 9.12
N GLY A 16 -2.75 -0.67 8.26
CA GLY A 16 -3.38 0.30 7.36
C GLY A 16 -4.37 -0.34 6.39
N ALA A 17 -4.05 -1.51 5.86
CA ALA A 17 -4.95 -2.27 4.98
C ALA A 17 -6.20 -2.75 5.72
N ALA A 18 -6.07 -3.28 6.94
CA ALA A 18 -7.20 -3.72 7.75
C ALA A 18 -8.17 -2.58 8.06
N VAL A 19 -7.65 -1.42 8.49
CA VAL A 19 -8.45 -0.21 8.72
C VAL A 19 -9.12 0.24 7.42
N GLY A 20 -8.38 0.22 6.30
CA GLY A 20 -8.92 0.55 4.99
C GLY A 20 -10.07 -0.36 4.56
N ILE A 21 -9.97 -1.67 4.77
CA ILE A 21 -11.02 -2.66 4.45
C ILE A 21 -12.25 -2.46 5.33
N MET A 22 -12.07 -2.21 6.63
CA MET A 22 -13.17 -1.97 7.56
C MET A 22 -13.91 -0.65 7.28
N ALA A 23 -13.18 0.38 6.85
CA ALA A 23 -13.77 1.67 6.47
C ALA A 23 -14.37 1.66 5.06
N PHE A 24 -13.84 0.86 4.13
CA PHE A 24 -14.25 0.82 2.71
C PHE A 24 -15.77 0.71 2.46
N PRO A 25 -16.54 -0.17 3.14
CA PRO A 25 -17.98 -0.29 2.91
C PRO A 25 -18.78 0.92 3.41
N GLN A 26 -18.25 1.70 4.36
CA GLN A 26 -18.89 2.90 4.91
C GLN A 26 -18.59 4.15 4.05
N LEU A 27 -17.69 4.03 3.07
CA LEU A 27 -17.38 5.12 2.15
C LEU A 27 -18.38 5.18 0.99
N ASP A 28 -18.73 6.41 0.60
CA ASP A 28 -19.57 6.66 -0.57
C ASP A 28 -19.06 5.97 -1.84
N ARG A 29 -20.00 5.56 -2.71
CA ARG A 29 -19.69 4.93 -4.02
C ARG A 29 -18.72 5.77 -4.86
N ARG A 30 -18.77 7.10 -4.76
CA ARG A 30 -17.85 8.01 -5.45
C ARG A 30 -16.42 7.84 -4.92
N THR A 31 -16.27 7.77 -3.60
CA THR A 31 -14.99 7.55 -2.92
C THR A 31 -14.45 6.15 -3.19
N GLN A 32 -15.28 5.11 -3.19
CA GLN A 32 -14.86 3.75 -3.57
C GLN A 32 -14.34 3.69 -5.02
N ARG A 33 -15.00 4.36 -5.96
CA ARG A 33 -14.53 4.49 -7.35
C ARG A 33 -13.21 5.26 -7.43
N GLY A 34 -13.05 6.31 -6.63
CA GLY A 34 -11.81 7.05 -6.47
C GLY A 34 -10.67 6.17 -5.97
N ILE A 35 -10.89 5.43 -4.88
CA ILE A 35 -9.94 4.48 -4.31
C ILE A 35 -9.54 3.41 -5.33
N LYS A 36 -10.47 2.88 -6.14
CA LYS A 36 -10.15 1.94 -7.23
C LYS A 36 -9.23 2.54 -8.30
N LYS A 37 -9.43 3.80 -8.68
CA LYS A 37 -8.54 4.50 -9.62
C LYS A 37 -7.17 4.77 -9.00
N THR A 38 -7.16 5.26 -7.76
CA THR A 38 -5.93 5.52 -7.01
C THR A 38 -5.13 4.24 -6.78
N LYS A 39 -5.79 3.10 -6.49
CA LYS A 39 -5.14 1.79 -6.38
C LYS A 39 -4.30 1.46 -7.62
N ARG A 40 -4.85 1.65 -8.83
CA ARG A 40 -4.10 1.38 -10.08
C ARG A 40 -2.87 2.28 -10.21
N LYS A 41 -2.99 3.55 -9.85
CA LYS A 41 -1.88 4.52 -9.87
C LYS A 41 -0.82 4.19 -8.81
N VAL A 42 -1.25 3.81 -7.61
CA VAL A 42 -0.36 3.42 -6.51
C VAL A 42 0.34 2.10 -6.80
N MET A 43 -0.32 1.12 -7.43
CA MET A 43 0.35 -0.12 -7.87
C MET A 43 1.49 0.16 -8.84
N GLY A 44 1.25 0.98 -9.88
CA GLY A 44 2.31 1.35 -10.83
C GLY A 44 3.46 2.13 -10.17
N MET A 45 3.16 3.04 -9.24
CA MET A 45 4.21 3.74 -8.48
C MET A 45 4.95 2.80 -7.52
N ALA A 46 4.24 1.87 -6.89
CA ALA A 46 4.82 0.89 -5.98
C ALA A 46 5.76 -0.04 -6.72
N GLU A 47 5.44 -0.48 -7.94
CA GLU A 47 6.35 -1.30 -8.76
C GLU A 47 7.66 -0.55 -9.06
N GLY A 48 7.59 0.72 -9.47
CA GLY A 48 8.78 1.53 -9.72
C GLY A 48 9.59 1.87 -8.45
N ALA A 49 8.90 2.15 -7.35
CA ALA A 49 9.54 2.46 -6.07
C ALA A 49 10.12 1.21 -5.39
N TYR A 50 9.42 0.07 -5.41
CA TYR A 50 9.96 -1.21 -4.95
C TYR A 50 11.13 -1.65 -5.81
N GLY A 51 11.07 -1.47 -7.13
CA GLY A 51 12.20 -1.73 -8.02
C GLY A 51 13.45 -0.96 -7.58
N ASN A 52 13.32 0.35 -7.36
CA ASN A 52 14.41 1.19 -6.86
C ASN A 52 14.88 0.80 -5.46
N ILE A 53 13.96 0.56 -4.52
CA ILE A 53 14.32 0.19 -3.15
C ILE A 53 15.03 -1.16 -3.11
N LEU A 54 14.56 -2.15 -3.89
CA LEU A 54 15.21 -3.46 -4.01
C LEU A 54 16.59 -3.36 -4.69
N ASP A 55 16.74 -2.49 -5.69
CA ASP A 55 18.01 -2.25 -6.37
C ASP A 55 19.03 -1.55 -5.46
N TYR A 56 18.59 -0.54 -4.69
CA TYR A 56 19.41 0.11 -3.65
C TYR A 56 19.78 -0.81 -2.47
N MET A 57 19.07 -1.92 -2.28
CA MET A 57 19.33 -2.88 -1.21
C MET A 57 20.23 -4.04 -1.67
N LYS A 58 20.59 -4.12 -2.95
CA LYS A 58 21.50 -5.11 -3.51
C LYS A 58 22.95 -4.69 -3.36
#